data_AF-A0A4S9KLS2-F1
#
_entry.id   AF-A0A4S9KLS2-F1
#
_cell.length_a   1.000
_cell.length_b   1.000
_cell.length_c   1.000
_cell.angle_alpha   90.00
_cell.angle_beta   90.00
_cell.angle_gamma   90.00
#
_symmetry.space_group_name_H-M   'P 1'
#
loop_
_entity.id
_entity.type
_entity.pdbx_description
1 polymer ?
#
loop_
_entity_poly.entity_id
_entity_poly.type
_entity_poly.pdbx_seq_one_letter_code
_entity_poly.pdbx_strand_id
1 'polypeptide(L)'
;MRPMEPWYRNWTGRSERLGTNHFILSGNAQKTAEGLLEITELPPKQWPQDFKKALEKHISKPTSAIKSYTQNASPNGIKFEITLKHKEIDATAQRSLEEELGLHHIMTTENLIALDADGQTQQYHTELDILEEYYLLRCQAYQTRKQHLLKTIQKELTQWTDQFRFANMILSRELDISQEETSLAEQLHQRGFASIKDQNNANTTTKKRKRNASQVDIALAGYEDLFNMTVSSMTRKSLNELESQIASKRAEMEKIKETTIEEMWEADLREFLVEWEIQLQKPPVQEGCVRCGGQGCQ
;
A
#
# COMPACT_ATOMS: atom_id res chain seq x y z
N MET A 1 10.33 0.44 18.79
CA MET A 1 9.36 -0.46 18.14
C MET A 1 9.11 -1.65 19.05
N ARG A 2 7.94 -2.32 18.95
CA ARG A 2 7.66 -3.55 19.72
C ARG A 2 8.04 -4.77 18.85
N PRO A 3 8.61 -5.84 19.41
CA PRO A 3 8.85 -7.07 18.66
C PRO A 3 7.56 -7.58 18.01
N MET A 4 7.66 -8.08 16.78
CA MET A 4 6.50 -8.56 16.04
C MET A 4 6.51 -10.08 15.98
N GLU A 5 5.34 -10.70 16.04
CA GLU A 5 5.23 -12.14 15.88
C GLU A 5 4.64 -12.48 14.51
N PRO A 6 5.05 -13.60 13.91
CA PRO A 6 4.45 -14.08 12.67
C PRO A 6 2.95 -14.23 12.84
N TRP A 7 2.21 -13.62 11.93
CA TRP A 7 0.75 -13.64 11.91
C TRP A 7 0.25 -13.91 10.51
N TYR A 8 -0.80 -14.72 10.41
CA TYR A 8 -1.42 -15.10 9.15
C TYR A 8 -2.89 -14.70 9.18
N ARG A 9 -3.35 -14.06 8.09
CA ARG A 9 -4.75 -13.65 7.97
C ARG A 9 -5.67 -14.86 8.04
N ASN A 10 -6.75 -14.73 8.83
CA ASN A 10 -7.77 -15.76 9.10
C ASN A 10 -7.26 -17.01 9.83
N TRP A 11 -5.99 -17.09 10.17
CA TRP A 11 -5.47 -18.19 10.99
C TRP A 11 -5.76 -17.89 12.46
N THR A 12 -6.42 -18.85 13.12
CA THR A 12 -6.88 -18.71 14.51
C THR A 12 -5.98 -19.40 15.53
N GLY A 13 -4.87 -19.98 15.07
CA GLY A 13 -3.90 -20.66 15.91
C GLY A 13 -3.06 -19.69 16.75
N ARG A 14 -2.05 -20.24 17.42
CA ARG A 14 -1.21 -19.50 18.37
C ARG A 14 0.23 -19.38 17.86
N SER A 15 0.71 -18.15 17.77
CA SER A 15 2.12 -17.82 17.55
C SER A 15 2.79 -17.58 18.90
N GLU A 16 3.94 -18.20 19.17
CA GLU A 16 4.75 -17.89 20.35
C GLU A 16 6.23 -17.78 19.95
N ARG A 17 6.93 -16.80 20.54
CA ARG A 17 8.38 -16.66 20.39
C ARG A 17 9.12 -17.57 21.37
N LEU A 18 9.96 -18.48 20.84
CA LEU A 18 10.81 -19.37 21.62
C LEU A 18 12.24 -18.83 21.80
N GLY A 19 12.69 -17.99 20.87
CA GLY A 19 14.00 -17.33 20.89
C GLY A 19 14.02 -16.16 19.92
N THR A 20 15.17 -15.51 19.74
CA THR A 20 15.27 -14.29 18.91
C THR A 20 14.67 -14.50 17.51
N ASN A 21 15.07 -15.57 16.82
CA ASN A 21 14.62 -15.87 15.45
C ASN A 21 13.84 -17.19 15.35
N HIS A 22 13.29 -17.69 16.47
CA HIS A 22 12.62 -18.98 16.57
C HIS A 22 11.19 -18.81 17.08
N PHE A 23 10.23 -19.35 16.34
CA PHE A 23 8.81 -19.26 16.63
C PHE A 23 8.16 -20.65 16.59
N ILE A 24 7.14 -20.85 17.41
CA ILE A 24 6.25 -22.01 17.33
C ILE A 24 4.87 -21.52 16.89
N LEU A 25 4.39 -22.10 15.79
CA LEU A 25 3.07 -21.84 15.23
C LEU A 25 2.21 -23.06 15.50
N SER A 26 1.27 -22.93 16.43
CA SER A 26 0.43 -24.03 16.92
C SER A 26 -0.97 -23.94 16.36
N GLY A 27 -1.51 -25.08 15.92
CA GLY A 27 -2.94 -25.21 15.65
C GLY A 27 -3.76 -25.13 16.93
N ASN A 28 -5.08 -25.23 16.78
CA ASN A 28 -6.00 -25.25 17.91
C ASN A 28 -6.50 -26.68 18.13
N ALA A 29 -6.20 -27.23 19.31
CA ALA A 29 -6.68 -28.52 19.77
C ALA A 29 -7.30 -28.37 21.16
N GLN A 30 -8.52 -28.86 21.34
CA GLN A 30 -9.26 -28.79 22.59
C GLN A 30 -9.90 -30.12 22.92
N LYS A 31 -9.81 -30.52 24.19
CA LYS A 31 -10.49 -31.72 24.69
C LYS A 31 -11.95 -31.39 24.99
N THR A 32 -12.86 -32.18 24.46
CA THR A 32 -14.30 -32.06 24.75
C THR A 32 -14.67 -32.82 26.03
N ALA A 33 -15.82 -32.48 26.63
CA ALA A 33 -16.36 -33.17 27.80
C ALA A 33 -16.60 -34.68 27.55
N GLU A 34 -16.79 -35.07 26.29
CA GLU A 34 -17.04 -36.46 25.87
C GLU A 34 -15.74 -37.28 25.73
N GLY A 35 -14.58 -36.67 25.99
CA GLY A 35 -13.27 -37.31 25.86
C GLY A 35 -12.77 -37.39 24.41
N LEU A 36 -13.29 -36.55 23.51
CA LEU A 36 -12.78 -36.38 22.15
C LEU A 36 -11.75 -35.25 22.12
N LEU A 37 -10.77 -35.36 21.22
CA LEU A 37 -9.87 -34.25 20.90
C LEU A 37 -10.37 -33.57 19.63
N GLU A 38 -10.85 -32.34 19.77
CA GLU A 38 -11.33 -31.51 18.66
C GLU A 38 -10.21 -30.61 18.15
N ILE A 39 -9.94 -30.67 16.85
CA ILE A 39 -8.97 -29.82 16.17
C ILE A 39 -9.72 -28.90 15.21
N THR A 40 -9.58 -27.60 15.44
CA THR A 40 -10.30 -26.55 14.70
C THR A 40 -9.38 -25.72 13.80
N GLU A 41 -8.07 -25.82 13.99
CA GLU A 41 -7.08 -25.09 13.19
C GLU A 41 -5.78 -25.89 13.08
N LEU A 42 -5.15 -25.87 11.90
CA LEU A 42 -3.84 -26.46 11.68
C LEU A 42 -2.75 -25.37 11.68
N PRO A 43 -1.51 -25.71 12.02
CA PRO A 43 -0.36 -24.85 11.75
C PRO A 43 -0.31 -24.35 10.30
N PRO A 44 0.23 -23.14 10.07
CA PRO A 44 0.44 -22.63 8.73
C PRO A 44 1.28 -23.61 7.89
N LYS A 45 0.98 -23.66 6.58
CA LYS A 45 1.58 -24.60 5.60
C LYS A 45 1.20 -26.08 5.77
N GLN A 46 0.35 -26.44 6.73
CA GLN A 46 -0.21 -27.78 6.82
C GLN A 46 -1.60 -27.85 6.18
N TRP A 47 -1.77 -28.77 5.24
CA TRP A 47 -3.03 -28.93 4.53
C TRP A 47 -3.90 -30.02 5.17
N PRO A 48 -5.24 -29.90 5.12
CA PRO A 48 -6.14 -30.89 5.75
C PRO A 48 -5.94 -32.30 5.21
N GLN A 49 -5.63 -32.44 3.90
CA GLN A 49 -5.35 -33.73 3.28
C GLN A 49 -4.04 -34.37 3.80
N ASP A 50 -3.00 -33.57 4.01
CA ASP A 50 -1.72 -34.06 4.54
C ASP A 50 -1.86 -34.43 6.02
N PHE A 51 -2.64 -33.65 6.77
CA PHE A 51 -3.02 -33.98 8.15
C PHE A 51 -3.81 -35.29 8.24
N LYS A 52 -4.78 -35.51 7.34
CA LYS A 52 -5.55 -36.75 7.25
C LYS A 52 -4.66 -37.98 7.03
N LYS A 53 -3.68 -37.88 6.11
CA LYS A 53 -2.70 -38.95 5.87
C LYS A 53 -1.85 -39.21 7.12
N ALA A 54 -1.46 -38.15 7.86
CA ALA A 54 -0.72 -38.28 9.10
C ALA A 54 -1.56 -39.00 10.19
N LEU A 55 -2.85 -38.67 10.31
CA LEU A 55 -3.79 -39.36 11.19
C LEU A 55 -3.93 -40.84 10.87
N GLU A 56 -4.15 -41.19 9.60
CA GLU A 56 -4.28 -42.59 9.15
C GLU A 56 -3.00 -43.40 9.42
N LYS A 57 -1.84 -42.80 9.16
CA LYS A 57 -0.53 -43.38 9.50
C LYS A 57 -0.36 -43.59 11.00
N HIS A 58 -0.89 -42.68 11.84
CA HIS A 58 -0.85 -42.86 13.29
C HIS A 58 -1.82 -43.92 13.79
N ILE A 59 -3.04 -44.00 13.24
CA ILE A 59 -4.04 -45.01 13.64
C ILE A 59 -3.58 -46.43 13.34
N SER A 60 -2.88 -46.62 12.21
CA SER A 60 -2.34 -47.94 11.84
C SER A 60 -1.21 -48.43 12.75
N LYS A 61 -0.64 -47.58 13.62
CA LYS A 61 0.38 -48.00 14.58
C LYS A 61 -0.27 -48.76 15.75
N PRO A 62 0.28 -49.92 16.18
CA PRO A 62 -0.27 -50.68 17.29
C PRO A 62 -0.24 -49.91 18.62
N THR A 63 0.74 -49.03 18.80
CA THR A 63 0.93 -48.16 19.98
C THR A 63 0.08 -46.89 19.96
N SER A 64 -0.75 -46.68 18.93
CA SER A 64 -1.50 -45.44 18.77
C SER A 64 -2.49 -45.19 19.89
N ALA A 65 -2.52 -43.97 20.42
CA ALA A 65 -3.55 -43.50 21.34
C ALA A 65 -4.90 -43.23 20.64
N ILE A 66 -4.90 -43.15 19.30
CA ILE A 66 -6.07 -42.80 18.49
C ILE A 66 -6.82 -44.07 18.08
N LYS A 67 -8.15 -44.05 18.19
CA LYS A 67 -9.05 -45.12 17.76
C LYS A 67 -9.64 -44.84 16.38
N SER A 68 -10.16 -43.64 16.17
CA SER A 68 -10.82 -43.20 14.93
C SER A 68 -10.83 -41.68 14.86
N TYR A 69 -11.14 -41.13 13.68
CA TYR A 69 -11.40 -39.71 13.52
C TYR A 69 -12.61 -39.49 12.61
N THR A 70 -13.28 -38.36 12.79
CA THR A 70 -14.33 -37.85 11.91
C THR A 70 -13.95 -36.46 11.45
N GLN A 71 -14.19 -36.17 10.17
CA GLN A 71 -13.98 -34.83 9.60
C GLN A 71 -15.35 -34.22 9.31
N ASN A 72 -15.65 -33.13 10.00
CA ASN A 72 -16.93 -32.42 9.87
C ASN A 72 -16.76 -31.18 8.99
N ALA A 73 -17.83 -30.78 8.31
CA ALA A 73 -17.86 -29.51 7.59
C ALA A 73 -17.81 -28.35 8.59
N SER A 74 -16.95 -27.38 8.34
CA SER A 74 -16.83 -26.15 9.13
C SER A 74 -16.97 -24.94 8.21
N PRO A 75 -17.81 -23.95 8.53
CA PRO A 75 -17.96 -22.75 7.71
C PRO A 75 -16.68 -21.89 7.68
N ASN A 76 -15.79 -22.04 8.68
CA ASN A 76 -14.62 -21.18 8.88
C ASN A 76 -13.28 -21.91 8.73
N GLY A 77 -13.27 -23.12 8.14
CA GLY A 77 -12.03 -23.88 7.94
C GLY A 77 -12.23 -25.37 8.11
N ILE A 78 -11.60 -25.95 9.13
CA ILE A 78 -11.58 -27.39 9.37
C ILE A 78 -12.20 -27.75 10.71
N LYS A 79 -12.67 -28.98 10.82
CA LYS A 79 -13.04 -29.60 12.09
C LYS A 79 -12.73 -31.08 12.05
N PHE A 80 -11.74 -31.51 12.84
CA PHE A 80 -11.44 -32.92 13.06
C PHE A 80 -11.79 -33.30 14.49
N GLU A 81 -12.57 -34.35 14.65
CA GLU A 81 -12.90 -34.94 15.95
C GLU A 81 -12.18 -36.28 16.05
N ILE A 82 -11.25 -36.38 17.00
CA ILE A 82 -10.41 -37.56 17.20
C ILE A 82 -10.93 -38.33 18.41
N THR A 83 -11.33 -39.57 18.19
CA THR A 83 -11.70 -40.51 19.26
C THR A 83 -10.44 -41.20 19.77
N LEU A 84 -10.17 -41.04 21.06
CA LEU A 84 -9.02 -41.65 21.73
C LEU A 84 -9.38 -43.02 22.30
N LYS A 85 -8.40 -43.92 22.43
CA LYS A 85 -8.59 -45.25 23.06
C LYS A 85 -8.84 -45.14 24.57
N HIS A 86 -8.18 -44.19 25.21
CA HIS A 86 -8.38 -43.86 26.63
C HIS A 86 -9.12 -42.52 26.72
N LYS A 87 -10.24 -42.50 27.46
CA LYS A 87 -11.08 -41.30 27.64
C LYS A 87 -10.38 -40.19 28.44
N GLU A 88 -9.44 -40.60 29.30
CA GLU A 88 -8.63 -39.69 30.10
C GLU A 88 -7.22 -39.64 29.52
N ILE A 89 -6.95 -38.53 28.83
CA ILE A 89 -5.62 -38.06 28.51
C ILE A 89 -5.31 -36.90 29.46
N ASP A 90 -4.14 -36.95 30.09
CA ASP A 90 -3.58 -35.87 30.90
C ASP A 90 -2.98 -34.78 30.01
N ALA A 91 -2.68 -33.60 30.56
CA ALA A 91 -2.14 -32.49 29.78
C ALA A 91 -0.80 -32.84 29.09
N THR A 92 0.00 -33.72 29.69
CA THR A 92 1.28 -34.16 29.14
C THR A 92 1.08 -35.04 27.91
N ALA A 93 0.24 -36.09 28.01
CA ALA A 93 -0.02 -36.96 26.88
C ALA A 93 -0.80 -36.24 25.76
N GLN A 94 -1.61 -35.22 26.09
CA GLN A 94 -2.22 -34.37 25.06
C GLN A 94 -1.14 -33.62 24.27
N ARG A 95 -0.19 -32.94 24.94
CA ARG A 95 0.90 -32.23 24.26
C ARG A 95 1.75 -33.17 23.41
N SER A 96 2.13 -34.34 23.93
CA SER A 96 2.87 -35.33 23.15
C SER A 96 2.08 -35.81 21.93
N LEU A 97 0.77 -35.97 22.05
CA LEU A 97 -0.09 -36.32 20.91
C LEU A 97 -0.16 -35.18 19.89
N GLU A 98 -0.25 -33.93 20.32
CA GLU A 98 -0.24 -32.75 19.44
C GLU A 98 1.08 -32.64 18.67
N GLU A 99 2.21 -32.86 19.34
CA GLU A 99 3.54 -32.94 18.71
C GLU A 99 3.62 -34.08 17.69
N GLU A 100 3.16 -35.28 18.05
CA GLU A 100 3.14 -36.44 17.16
C GLU A 100 2.27 -36.21 15.91
N LEU A 101 1.14 -35.51 16.07
CA LEU A 101 0.23 -35.15 14.98
C LEU A 101 0.73 -33.98 14.14
N GLY A 102 1.83 -33.34 14.53
CA GLY A 102 2.41 -32.19 13.84
C GLY A 102 1.56 -30.92 13.98
N LEU A 103 0.85 -30.76 15.10
CA LEU A 103 0.07 -29.56 15.40
C LEU A 103 0.91 -28.37 15.88
N HIS A 104 2.23 -28.53 15.90
CA HIS A 104 3.20 -27.47 16.15
C HIS A 104 4.19 -27.40 14.98
N HIS A 105 4.28 -26.22 14.37
CA HIS A 105 5.25 -25.93 13.33
C HIS A 105 6.31 -24.96 13.86
N ILE A 106 7.56 -25.40 13.92
CA ILE A 106 8.69 -24.53 14.27
C ILE A 106 9.07 -23.72 13.02
N MET A 107 9.09 -22.40 13.17
CA MET A 107 9.53 -21.48 12.13
C MET A 107 10.77 -20.73 12.58
N THR A 108 11.79 -20.71 11.74
CA THR A 108 13.02 -19.95 11.96
C THR A 108 13.13 -18.79 10.97
N THR A 109 13.73 -17.69 11.41
CA THR A 109 13.94 -16.45 10.64
C THR A 109 15.42 -16.06 10.62
N GLU A 110 16.31 -17.06 10.52
CA GLU A 110 17.76 -16.85 10.58
C GLU A 110 18.33 -16.18 9.32
N ASN A 111 17.69 -16.41 8.17
CA ASN A 111 18.15 -15.93 6.86
C ASN A 111 17.16 -14.91 6.28
N LEU A 112 17.08 -13.73 6.89
CA LEU A 112 16.33 -12.61 6.34
C LEU A 112 17.24 -11.86 5.35
N ILE A 113 17.11 -12.17 4.06
CA ILE A 113 17.91 -11.56 2.99
C ILE A 113 16.95 -10.88 2.02
N ALA A 114 17.16 -9.59 1.78
CA ALA A 114 16.37 -8.81 0.83
C ALA A 114 17.26 -7.83 0.06
N LEU A 115 16.68 -7.20 -0.97
CA LEU A 115 17.33 -6.10 -1.68
C LEU A 115 17.09 -4.80 -0.91
N ASP A 116 18.14 -4.00 -0.73
CA ASP A 116 18.05 -2.66 -0.17
C ASP A 116 17.54 -1.63 -1.19
N ALA A 117 17.49 -0.36 -0.77
CA ALA A 117 17.06 0.75 -1.63
C ALA A 117 17.92 0.96 -2.88
N ASP A 118 19.19 0.55 -2.85
CA ASP A 118 20.14 0.64 -3.97
C ASP A 118 20.18 -0.65 -4.83
N GLY A 119 19.33 -1.63 -4.50
CA GLY A 119 19.24 -2.91 -5.17
C GLY A 119 20.36 -3.89 -4.83
N GLN A 120 21.11 -3.64 -3.75
CA GLN A 120 22.14 -4.54 -3.25
C GLN A 120 21.54 -5.58 -2.29
N THR A 121 22.17 -6.76 -2.22
CA THR A 121 21.72 -7.81 -1.32
C THR A 121 22.19 -7.52 0.10
N GLN A 122 21.23 -7.41 1.02
CA GLN A 122 21.46 -7.13 2.44
C GLN A 122 20.89 -8.25 3.31
N GLN A 123 21.64 -8.64 4.35
CA GLN A 123 21.19 -9.57 5.38
C GLN A 123 20.73 -8.79 6.62
N TYR A 124 19.53 -9.09 7.09
CA TYR A 124 18.91 -8.51 8.27
C TYR A 124 18.92 -9.51 9.43
N HIS A 125 19.10 -9.02 10.66
CA HIS A 125 19.17 -9.88 11.84
C HIS A 125 17.79 -10.11 12.45
N THR A 126 16.94 -9.07 12.40
CA THR A 126 15.59 -9.10 12.95
C THR A 126 14.57 -8.47 11.99
N GLU A 127 13.29 -8.74 12.24
CA GLU A 127 12.18 -8.11 11.52
C GLU A 127 12.12 -6.58 11.74
N LEU A 128 12.70 -6.09 12.83
CA LEU A 128 12.73 -4.67 13.16
C LEU A 128 13.76 -3.91 12.32
N ASP A 129 14.87 -4.56 11.95
CA ASP A 129 15.90 -3.96 11.09
C ASP A 129 15.29 -3.62 9.71
N ILE A 130 14.51 -4.54 9.14
CA ILE A 130 13.78 -4.33 7.88
C ILE A 130 12.78 -3.18 8.03
N LEU A 131 12.05 -3.13 9.15
CA LEU A 131 11.05 -2.11 9.39
C LEU A 131 11.66 -0.72 9.55
N GLU A 132 12.82 -0.62 10.22
CA GLU A 132 13.56 0.63 10.39
C GLU A 132 14.06 1.17 9.04
N GLU A 133 14.68 0.34 8.22
CA GLU A 133 15.13 0.73 6.88
C GLU A 133 13.96 1.18 6.01
N TYR A 134 12.87 0.40 6.01
CA TYR A 134 11.64 0.74 5.30
C TYR A 134 11.07 2.09 5.76
N TYR A 135 11.06 2.34 7.08
CA TYR A 135 10.54 3.59 7.65
C TYR A 135 11.32 4.81 7.14
N LEU A 136 12.65 4.74 7.16
CA LEU A 136 13.51 5.83 6.69
C LEU A 136 13.33 6.10 5.19
N LEU A 137 13.31 5.04 4.37
CA LEU A 137 13.07 5.15 2.93
C LEU A 137 11.69 5.76 2.65
N ARG A 138 10.67 5.33 3.39
CA ARG A 138 9.30 5.82 3.21
C ARG A 138 9.17 7.30 3.60
N CYS A 139 9.82 7.74 4.68
CA CYS A 139 9.89 9.16 5.05
C CYS A 139 10.50 10.01 3.92
N GLN A 140 11.61 9.56 3.32
CA GLN A 140 12.23 10.26 2.19
C GLN A 140 11.30 10.30 0.95
N ALA A 141 10.57 9.21 0.69
CA ALA A 141 9.60 9.16 -0.39
C ALA A 141 8.44 10.16 -0.16
N TYR A 142 7.93 10.29 1.07
CA TYR A 142 6.92 11.30 1.40
C TYR A 142 7.45 12.72 1.28
N GLN A 143 8.70 12.97 1.66
CA GLN A 143 9.33 14.27 1.45
C GLN A 143 9.39 14.62 -0.05
N THR A 144 9.77 13.67 -0.89
CA THR A 144 9.78 13.83 -2.34
C THR A 144 8.38 14.05 -2.90
N ARG A 145 7.37 13.31 -2.40
CA ARG A 145 5.95 13.50 -2.74
C ARG A 145 5.47 14.91 -2.38
N LYS A 146 5.73 15.38 -1.16
CA LYS A 146 5.33 16.73 -0.72
C LYS A 146 5.95 17.81 -1.60
N GLN A 147 7.24 17.70 -1.90
CA GLN A 147 7.92 18.63 -2.81
C GLN A 147 7.32 18.61 -4.21
N HIS A 148 7.00 17.43 -4.75
CA HIS A 148 6.37 17.32 -6.06
C HIS A 148 4.98 17.95 -6.07
N LEU A 149 4.16 17.67 -5.06
CA LEU A 149 2.82 18.23 -4.91
C LEU A 149 2.86 19.77 -4.84
N LEU A 150 3.75 20.33 -4.03
CA LEU A 150 3.93 21.78 -3.95
C LEU A 150 4.40 22.39 -5.27
N LYS A 151 5.32 21.73 -5.99
CA LYS A 151 5.77 22.18 -7.31
C LYS A 151 4.63 22.17 -8.34
N THR A 152 3.81 21.12 -8.35
CA THR A 152 2.66 21.00 -9.25
C THR A 152 1.64 22.10 -8.98
N ILE A 153 1.25 22.29 -7.71
CA ILE A 153 0.31 23.36 -7.32
C ILE A 153 0.89 24.74 -7.63
N GLN A 154 2.18 24.98 -7.36
CA GLN A 154 2.84 26.25 -7.68
C GLN A 154 2.82 26.52 -9.19
N LYS A 155 3.05 25.50 -10.02
CA LYS A 155 3.01 25.60 -11.48
C LYS A 155 1.61 26.00 -11.95
N GLU A 156 0.57 25.29 -11.49
CA GLU A 156 -0.83 25.59 -11.78
C GLU A 156 -1.21 27.00 -11.34
N LEU A 157 -0.86 27.38 -10.11
CA LEU A 157 -1.13 28.72 -9.58
C LEU A 157 -0.46 29.82 -10.40
N THR A 158 0.77 29.59 -10.85
CA THR A 158 1.50 30.54 -11.69
C THR A 158 0.79 30.70 -13.03
N GLN A 159 0.42 29.58 -13.67
CA GLN A 159 -0.33 29.58 -14.93
C GLN A 159 -1.68 30.31 -14.79
N TRP A 160 -2.47 29.99 -13.78
CA TRP A 160 -3.78 30.63 -13.57
C TRP A 160 -3.65 32.11 -13.20
N THR A 161 -2.66 32.48 -12.39
CA THR A 161 -2.40 33.87 -12.04
C THR A 161 -2.02 34.68 -13.28
N ASP A 162 -1.18 34.13 -14.15
CA ASP A 162 -0.78 34.79 -15.39
C ASP A 162 -1.95 34.85 -16.40
N GLN A 163 -2.76 33.81 -16.53
CA GLN A 163 -4.00 33.84 -17.33
C GLN A 163 -4.96 34.92 -16.84
N PHE A 164 -5.16 35.02 -15.52
CA PHE A 164 -6.00 36.04 -14.91
C PHE A 164 -5.45 37.45 -15.18
N ARG A 165 -4.14 37.67 -14.97
CA ARG A 165 -3.47 38.95 -15.24
C ARG A 165 -3.59 39.35 -16.70
N PHE A 166 -3.31 38.42 -17.61
CA PHE A 166 -3.38 38.65 -19.05
C PHE A 166 -4.79 39.08 -19.49
N ALA A 167 -5.81 38.30 -19.13
CA ALA A 167 -7.20 38.61 -19.47
C ALA A 167 -7.69 39.92 -18.82
N ASN A 168 -7.31 40.20 -17.56
CA ASN A 168 -7.68 41.45 -16.90
C ASN A 168 -7.04 42.69 -17.56
N MET A 169 -5.79 42.58 -18.04
CA MET A 169 -5.11 43.65 -18.77
C MET A 169 -5.76 43.92 -20.13
N ILE A 170 -6.21 42.88 -20.84
CA ILE A 170 -6.96 43.03 -22.10
C ILE A 170 -8.27 43.78 -21.84
N LEU A 171 -9.03 43.38 -20.81
CA LEU A 171 -10.28 44.05 -20.43
C LEU A 171 -10.07 45.52 -20.02
N SER A 172 -8.95 45.80 -19.35
CA SER A 172 -8.58 47.15 -18.90
C SER A 172 -7.97 48.01 -20.02
N ARG A 173 -7.81 47.45 -21.23
CA ARG A 173 -7.17 48.09 -22.40
C ARG A 173 -5.70 48.48 -22.16
N GLU A 174 -5.03 47.82 -21.22
CA GLU A 174 -3.60 48.00 -20.93
C GLU A 174 -2.71 47.19 -21.85
N LEU A 175 -3.28 46.16 -22.49
CA LEU A 175 -2.61 45.28 -23.44
C LEU A 175 -3.40 45.23 -24.75
N ASP A 176 -2.72 45.51 -25.85
CA ASP A 176 -3.29 45.49 -27.19
C ASP A 176 -2.88 44.19 -27.91
N ILE A 177 -3.84 43.29 -28.09
CA ILE A 177 -3.67 41.99 -28.76
C ILE A 177 -3.64 42.09 -30.28
N SER A 178 -3.83 43.28 -30.86
CA SER A 178 -3.72 43.50 -32.31
C SER A 178 -2.27 43.65 -32.80
N GLN A 179 -1.30 43.74 -31.88
CA GLN A 179 0.12 43.84 -32.18
C GLN A 179 0.72 42.49 -32.60
N GLU A 180 1.91 42.51 -33.21
CA GLU A 180 2.66 41.30 -33.51
C GLU A 180 2.95 40.49 -32.23
N GLU A 181 2.82 39.17 -32.31
CA GLU A 181 3.02 38.26 -31.17
C GLU A 181 4.41 38.38 -30.53
N THR A 182 5.40 38.78 -31.32
CA THR A 182 6.79 39.03 -30.89
C THR A 182 6.88 40.22 -29.92
N SER A 183 6.27 41.35 -30.28
CA SER A 183 6.14 42.54 -29.41
C SER A 183 5.35 42.22 -28.15
N LEU A 184 4.29 41.41 -28.29
CA LEU A 184 3.46 41.00 -27.16
C LEU A 184 4.25 40.12 -26.18
N ALA A 185 5.02 39.15 -26.68
CA ALA A 185 5.87 38.29 -25.86
C ALA A 185 6.96 39.08 -25.12
N GLU A 186 7.56 40.10 -25.74
CA GLU A 186 8.52 41.00 -25.08
C GLU A 186 7.87 41.81 -23.96
N GLN A 187 6.66 42.32 -24.19
CA GLN A 187 5.89 43.05 -23.18
C GLN A 187 5.48 42.17 -22.00
N LEU A 188 5.09 40.92 -22.25
CA LEU A 188 4.79 39.95 -21.19
C LEU A 188 6.04 39.62 -20.37
N HIS A 189 7.18 39.45 -21.04
CA HIS A 189 8.45 39.23 -20.36
C HIS A 189 8.86 40.41 -19.48
N GLN A 190 8.76 41.64 -19.99
CA GLN A 190 9.07 42.86 -19.21
C GLN A 190 8.14 43.03 -18.00
N ARG A 191 6.91 42.54 -18.07
CA ARG A 191 5.91 42.58 -16.99
C ARG A 191 5.97 41.36 -16.06
N GLY A 192 6.98 40.50 -16.21
CA GLY A 192 7.25 39.38 -15.31
C GLY A 192 6.21 38.26 -15.37
N PHE A 193 5.66 37.99 -16.56
CA PHE A 193 4.90 36.75 -16.80
C PHE A 193 5.86 35.57 -16.85
N ALA A 194 5.46 34.43 -16.29
CA ALA A 194 6.30 33.24 -16.27
C ALA A 194 6.35 32.59 -17.66
N SER A 195 7.55 32.33 -18.16
CA SER A 195 7.73 31.58 -19.41
C SER A 195 7.77 30.07 -19.13
N ILE A 196 7.22 29.25 -20.03
CA ILE A 196 7.29 27.78 -19.96
C ILE A 196 8.74 27.25 -19.86
N LYS A 197 9.74 28.01 -20.34
CA LYS A 197 11.16 27.68 -20.16
C LYS A 197 11.62 27.72 -18.70
N ASP A 198 11.12 28.69 -17.94
CA ASP A 198 11.49 28.88 -16.54
C ASP A 198 10.87 27.80 -15.65
N GLN A 199 9.71 27.30 -16.05
CA GLN A 199 8.98 26.19 -15.42
C GLN A 199 9.67 24.82 -15.60
N ASN A 200 10.35 24.59 -16.73
CA ASN A 200 10.95 23.30 -17.09
C ASN A 200 12.46 23.19 -16.75
N ASN A 201 13.13 24.30 -16.42
CA ASN A 201 14.55 24.30 -16.06
C ASN A 201 14.89 23.65 -14.70
N ALA A 202 13.90 23.16 -13.95
CA ALA A 202 14.12 22.46 -12.68
C ALA A 202 14.37 20.94 -12.83
N ASN A 203 14.20 20.34 -14.01
CA ASN A 203 14.61 18.95 -14.30
C ASN A 203 14.38 18.62 -15.78
N THR A 204 15.43 18.67 -16.62
CA THR A 204 15.58 17.78 -17.80
C THR A 204 16.94 17.98 -18.48
N THR A 205 17.89 17.12 -18.12
CA THR A 205 18.97 16.71 -19.01
C THR A 205 18.40 15.85 -20.14
N THR A 206 17.76 16.47 -21.13
CA THR A 206 17.45 15.80 -22.40
C THR A 206 17.70 16.77 -23.54
N LYS A 207 18.99 16.90 -23.89
CA LYS A 207 19.45 17.52 -25.14
C LYS A 207 18.96 16.67 -26.33
N LYS A 208 17.70 16.83 -26.73
CA LYS A 208 17.27 16.61 -28.12
C LYS A 208 16.82 17.95 -28.69
N ARG A 209 17.83 18.78 -28.99
CA ARG A 209 17.64 20.08 -29.66
C ARG A 209 17.09 19.83 -31.08
N LYS A 210 15.88 20.32 -31.36
CA LYS A 210 15.52 20.81 -32.70
C LYS A 210 16.57 21.86 -33.07
N ARG A 211 17.40 21.60 -34.10
CA ARG A 211 18.57 22.43 -34.43
C ARG A 211 18.25 23.75 -35.16
N ASN A 212 17.00 24.05 -35.49
CA ASN A 212 16.63 25.26 -36.24
C ASN A 212 15.34 25.92 -35.69
N ALA A 213 15.36 26.44 -34.46
CA ALA A 213 14.32 27.36 -34.00
C ALA A 213 14.97 28.71 -33.75
N SER A 214 14.42 29.79 -34.34
CA SER A 214 14.95 31.14 -34.12
C SER A 214 14.73 31.56 -32.66
N GLN A 215 15.56 32.45 -32.10
CA GLN A 215 15.41 32.94 -30.72
C GLN A 215 13.97 33.43 -30.43
N VAL A 216 13.31 33.94 -31.47
CA VAL A 216 11.94 34.45 -31.50
C VAL A 216 10.90 33.32 -31.36
N ASP A 217 11.02 32.25 -32.15
CA ASP A 217 10.10 31.08 -32.07
C ASP A 217 10.12 30.45 -30.67
N ILE A 218 11.30 30.46 -30.03
CA ILE A 218 11.45 29.89 -28.70
C ILE A 218 10.89 30.84 -27.62
N ALA A 219 10.80 32.15 -27.87
CA ALA A 219 10.17 33.12 -26.95
C ALA A 219 8.63 33.03 -27.03
N LEU A 220 8.08 32.90 -28.24
CA LEU A 220 6.65 32.70 -28.50
C LEU A 220 6.12 31.41 -27.87
N ALA A 221 6.86 30.30 -28.02
CA ALA A 221 6.55 29.03 -27.38
C ALA A 221 6.53 29.10 -25.84
N GLY A 222 7.05 30.18 -25.25
CA GLY A 222 7.05 30.40 -23.81
C GLY A 222 5.72 30.88 -23.24
N TYR A 223 4.84 31.45 -24.07
CA TYR A 223 3.56 32.07 -23.68
C TYR A 223 2.35 31.49 -24.45
N GLU A 224 2.54 30.33 -25.08
CA GLU A 224 1.52 29.65 -25.88
C GLU A 224 0.21 29.42 -25.10
N ASP A 225 0.31 29.09 -23.80
CA ASP A 225 -0.84 28.91 -22.90
C ASP A 225 -1.70 30.18 -22.75
N LEU A 226 -1.11 31.38 -22.90
CA LEU A 226 -1.81 32.67 -22.81
C LEU A 226 -2.42 33.06 -24.17
N PHE A 227 -1.69 32.85 -25.26
CA PHE A 227 -2.17 33.19 -26.60
C PHE A 227 -3.30 32.27 -27.07
N ASN A 228 -3.33 31.02 -26.60
CA ASN A 228 -4.40 30.08 -26.91
C ASN A 228 -5.65 30.23 -26.02
N MET A 229 -5.73 31.25 -25.17
CA MET A 229 -6.91 31.50 -24.34
C MET A 229 -8.15 31.83 -25.20
N THR A 230 -9.28 31.22 -24.85
CA THR A 230 -10.55 31.48 -25.55
C THR A 230 -11.15 32.82 -25.14
N VAL A 231 -11.84 33.52 -26.04
CA VAL A 231 -12.51 34.80 -25.72
C VAL A 231 -13.55 34.65 -24.60
N SER A 232 -14.19 33.48 -24.48
CA SER A 232 -15.14 33.18 -23.40
C SER A 232 -14.48 33.18 -22.01
N SER A 233 -13.21 32.78 -21.92
CA SER A 233 -12.43 32.82 -20.66
C SER A 233 -12.15 34.25 -20.17
N MET A 234 -12.24 35.25 -21.07
CA MET A 234 -12.02 36.66 -20.76
C MET A 234 -13.29 37.39 -20.29
N THR A 235 -14.41 36.68 -20.10
CA THR A 235 -15.61 37.31 -19.53
C THR A 235 -15.42 37.58 -18.04
N ARG A 236 -16.06 38.63 -17.52
CA ARG A 236 -15.97 39.00 -16.09
C ARG A 236 -16.44 37.88 -15.16
N LYS A 237 -17.42 37.07 -15.60
CA LYS A 237 -17.88 35.89 -14.86
C LYS A 237 -16.78 34.83 -14.75
N SER A 238 -16.14 34.47 -15.87
CA SER A 238 -15.07 33.48 -15.90
C SER A 238 -13.83 33.94 -15.13
N LEU A 239 -13.51 35.24 -15.14
CA LEU A 239 -12.43 35.80 -14.33
C LEU A 239 -12.71 35.70 -12.83
N ASN A 240 -13.92 36.02 -12.38
CA ASN A 240 -14.29 35.87 -10.97
C ASN A 240 -14.22 34.40 -10.53
N GLU A 241 -14.60 33.47 -11.40
CA GLU A 241 -14.49 32.03 -11.15
C GLU A 241 -13.02 31.59 -11.04
N LEU A 242 -12.16 32.04 -11.97
CA LEU A 242 -10.73 31.77 -11.95
C LEU A 242 -10.05 32.36 -10.70
N GLU A 243 -10.44 33.56 -10.28
CA GLU A 243 -9.95 34.18 -9.04
C GLU A 243 -10.31 33.34 -7.80
N SER A 244 -11.55 32.83 -7.74
CA SER A 244 -11.98 31.91 -6.69
C SER A 244 -11.18 30.60 -6.70
N GLN A 245 -10.92 30.03 -7.88
CA GLN A 245 -10.10 28.82 -8.03
C GLN A 245 -8.65 29.06 -7.58
N ILE A 246 -8.05 30.20 -7.94
CA ILE A 246 -6.71 30.61 -7.48
C ILE A 246 -6.69 30.72 -5.95
N ALA A 247 -7.68 31.38 -5.35
CA ALA A 247 -7.77 31.53 -3.90
C ALA A 247 -7.87 30.17 -3.19
N SER A 248 -8.72 29.28 -3.69
CA SER A 248 -8.87 27.91 -3.18
C SER A 248 -7.56 27.11 -3.29
N LYS A 249 -6.90 27.14 -4.45
CA LYS A 249 -5.61 26.44 -4.65
C LYS A 249 -4.48 27.01 -3.80
N ARG A 250 -4.45 28.32 -3.56
CA ARG A 250 -3.49 28.94 -2.63
C ARG A 250 -3.71 28.46 -1.21
N ALA A 251 -4.98 28.39 -0.76
CA ALA A 251 -5.29 27.84 0.56
C ALA A 251 -4.89 26.36 0.68
N GLU A 252 -5.11 25.55 -0.37
CA GLU A 252 -4.64 24.16 -0.42
C GLU A 252 -3.11 24.07 -0.31
N MET A 253 -2.38 24.92 -1.04
CA MET A 253 -0.92 24.97 -0.99
C MET A 253 -0.40 25.29 0.42
N GLU A 254 -0.97 26.29 1.09
CA GLU A 254 -0.58 26.65 2.46
C GLU A 254 -0.87 25.51 3.44
N LYS A 255 -2.04 24.87 3.33
CA LYS A 255 -2.36 23.68 4.12
C LYS A 255 -1.31 22.57 3.95
N ILE A 256 -0.89 22.29 2.71
CA ILE A 256 0.12 21.25 2.43
C ILE A 256 1.49 21.66 2.99
N LYS A 257 1.85 22.95 2.94
CA LYS A 257 3.11 23.44 3.54
C LYS A 257 3.13 23.21 5.04
N GLU A 258 2.04 23.55 5.72
CA GLU A 258 1.87 23.40 7.18
C GLU A 258 1.85 21.94 7.61
N THR A 259 1.18 21.06 6.84
CA THR A 259 1.07 19.63 7.18
C THR A 259 2.46 18.97 7.23
N THR A 260 2.79 18.24 8.30
CA THR A 260 4.08 17.54 8.37
C THR A 260 4.10 16.26 7.53
N ILE A 261 5.30 15.69 7.34
CA ILE A 261 5.47 14.45 6.58
C ILE A 261 4.77 13.29 7.29
N GLU A 262 4.89 13.25 8.61
CA GLU A 262 4.29 12.24 9.49
C GLU A 262 2.77 12.32 9.42
N GLU A 263 2.19 13.53 9.51
CA GLU A 263 0.74 13.74 9.40
C GLU A 263 0.19 13.30 8.04
N MET A 264 0.92 13.56 6.95
CA MET A 264 0.56 13.08 5.62
C MET A 264 0.54 11.55 5.57
N TRP A 265 1.54 10.90 6.17
CA TRP A 265 1.60 9.44 6.20
C TRP A 265 0.50 8.86 7.10
N GLU A 266 0.25 9.43 8.26
CA GLU A 266 -0.84 9.02 9.15
C GLU A 266 -2.22 9.19 8.51
N ALA A 267 -2.42 10.21 7.69
CA ALA A 267 -3.66 10.36 6.91
C ALA A 267 -3.84 9.20 5.91
N ASP A 268 -2.80 8.87 5.14
CA ASP A 268 -2.83 7.74 4.20
C ASP A 268 -3.05 6.40 4.93
N LEU A 269 -2.42 6.20 6.11
CA LEU A 269 -2.62 4.98 6.91
C LEU A 269 -4.06 4.88 7.44
N ARG A 270 -4.65 6.00 7.86
CA ARG A 270 -6.07 6.02 8.28
C ARG A 270 -7.01 5.68 7.14
N GLU A 271 -6.79 6.26 5.96
CA GLU A 271 -7.57 5.93 4.76
C GLU A 271 -7.43 4.45 4.39
N PHE A 272 -6.21 3.92 4.42
CA PHE A 272 -5.95 2.50 4.21
C PHE A 272 -6.68 1.61 5.21
N LEU A 273 -6.69 1.95 6.51
CA LEU A 273 -7.38 1.16 7.53
C LEU A 273 -8.91 1.17 7.33
N VAL A 274 -9.48 2.31 6.95
CA VAL A 274 -10.92 2.42 6.65
C VAL A 274 -11.27 1.52 5.46
N GLU A 275 -10.52 1.60 4.38
CA GLU A 275 -10.75 0.75 3.21
C GLU A 275 -10.50 -0.73 3.52
N TRP A 276 -9.47 -1.04 4.32
CA TRP A 276 -9.19 -2.40 4.77
C TRP A 276 -10.39 -3.00 5.51
N GLU A 277 -11.01 -2.26 6.43
CA GLU A 277 -12.19 -2.71 7.17
C GLU A 277 -13.39 -2.98 6.24
N ILE A 278 -13.60 -2.12 5.25
CA ILE A 278 -14.64 -2.32 4.21
C ILE A 278 -14.38 -3.61 3.44
N GLN A 279 -13.13 -3.89 3.08
CA GLN A 279 -12.76 -5.11 2.35
C GLN A 279 -12.88 -6.37 3.23
N LEU A 280 -12.70 -6.27 4.55
CA LEU A 280 -12.93 -7.38 5.47
C LEU A 280 -14.41 -7.77 5.56
N GLN A 281 -15.33 -6.82 5.42
CA GLN A 281 -16.78 -7.06 5.49
C GLN A 281 -17.36 -7.66 4.21
N LYS A 282 -16.66 -7.53 3.08
CA LYS A 282 -17.11 -8.15 1.83
C LYS A 282 -17.08 -9.67 2.00
N PRO A 283 -18.17 -10.38 1.65
CA PRO A 283 -18.16 -11.83 1.68
C PRO A 283 -17.02 -12.31 0.78
N PRO A 284 -16.27 -13.34 1.19
CA PRO A 284 -15.23 -13.90 0.34
C PRO A 284 -15.86 -14.25 -1.00
N VAL A 285 -15.28 -13.75 -2.09
CA VAL A 285 -15.63 -14.20 -3.44
C VAL A 285 -15.53 -15.73 -3.38
N GLN A 286 -16.62 -16.42 -3.73
CA GLN A 286 -16.62 -17.88 -3.81
C GLN A 286 -15.74 -18.32 -4.98
N GLU A 287 -14.43 -18.23 -4.80
CA GLU A 287 -13.48 -18.94 -5.65
C GLU A 287 -13.51 -20.40 -5.24
N GLY A 288 -13.82 -21.26 -6.21
CA GLY A 288 -13.77 -22.72 -6.04
C GLY A 288 -12.43 -23.17 -5.44
N CYS A 289 -12.54 -24.20 -4.61
CA CYS A 289 -11.53 -24.77 -3.72
C CYS A 289 -10.07 -24.89 -4.28
N VAL A 290 -9.07 -24.44 -3.50
CA VAL A 290 -7.63 -24.53 -3.85
C VAL A 290 -6.91 -25.79 -3.31
N ARG A 291 -7.38 -26.47 -2.26
CA ARG A 291 -6.77 -27.76 -1.82
C ARG A 291 -7.71 -28.65 -0.98
N CYS A 292 -8.80 -29.04 -1.63
CA CYS A 292 -10.03 -29.78 -1.26
C CYS A 292 -10.97 -29.10 -0.23
N GLY A 293 -12.30 -28.98 -0.48
CA GLY A 293 -13.21 -28.63 0.63
C GLY A 293 -14.67 -28.31 0.38
N GLY A 294 -15.03 -27.71 -0.76
CA GLY A 294 -16.39 -27.85 -1.30
C GLY A 294 -16.48 -29.25 -1.89
N GLN A 295 -17.36 -30.10 -1.36
CA GLN A 295 -17.45 -31.54 -1.64
C GLN A 295 -17.20 -31.90 -3.12
N GLY A 296 -16.25 -32.81 -3.37
CA GLY A 296 -16.05 -33.45 -4.66
C GLY A 296 -15.16 -32.67 -5.64
N CYS A 297 -13.88 -32.99 -5.66
CA CYS A 297 -13.15 -33.02 -6.93
C CYS A 297 -12.80 -34.48 -7.19
N GLN A 298 -13.23 -34.97 -8.37
CA GLN A 298 -12.90 -36.29 -8.90
C GLN A 298 -11.39 -36.49 -9.04
#